data_AF-A0A8C5V1F1-F1
#
_entry.id   AF-A0A8C5V1F1-F1
#
_cell.length_a   1.000
_cell.length_b   1.000
_cell.length_c   1.000
_cell.angle_alpha   90.00
_cell.angle_beta   90.00
_cell.angle_gamma   90.00
#
_symmetry.space_group_name_H-M   'P 1'
#
loop_
_entity.id
_entity.type
_entity.pdbx_description
1 polymer ?
#
loop_
_entity_poly.entity_id
_entity_poly.type
_entity_poly.pdbx_seq_one_letter_code
_entity_poly.pdbx_strand_id
1 'polypeptide(L)'
;FYDELFAHGILKPLTSPIEGMVMKEGDCNFVAPQGVSSIIKHYLKESGAEVSFRQRVTQINLRNNKWEVSRETGPPEQFDLVVLTMPVPQILQLHGDITNLISECQRRQLEAVSYSSRYALGLFYEAGTKIDVPWAGQYITSNPCVRFISIDNKKRNIESSEIGPSLVIHTTVPFGVTYLEHKMEDVQELIFQQLENILPGLPQPIATKYQKWRYSQVTNAAANCPGQMTLHLKPFLVCGGDGFTHSNFDGCITSALCVLEALKNYT
;
A
#
# COMPACT_ATOMS: atom_id res chain seq x y z
N PHE A 1 18.00 6.87 1.22
CA PHE A 1 16.64 6.59 1.73
C PHE A 1 16.64 6.28 3.22
N TYR A 2 17.13 5.13 3.70
CA TYR A 2 17.05 4.79 5.13
C TYR A 2 17.78 5.77 6.06
N ASP A 3 19.04 6.12 5.78
CA ASP A 3 19.83 7.05 6.62
C ASP A 3 19.14 8.40 6.81
N GLU A 4 18.53 8.91 5.74
CA GLU A 4 17.75 10.13 5.73
C GLU A 4 16.49 10.01 6.61
N LEU A 5 15.75 8.90 6.48
CA LEU A 5 14.56 8.63 7.30
C LEU A 5 14.92 8.46 8.78
N PHE A 6 16.10 7.92 9.11
CA PHE A 6 16.61 7.89 10.49
C PHE A 6 17.01 9.27 10.99
N ALA A 7 17.72 10.05 10.18
CA ALA A 7 18.16 11.40 10.54
C ALA A 7 16.98 12.33 10.88
N HIS A 8 15.85 12.15 10.19
CA HIS A 8 14.62 12.89 10.44
C HIS A 8 13.70 12.24 11.49
N GLY A 9 14.09 11.11 12.08
CA GLY A 9 13.31 10.39 13.09
C GLY A 9 11.99 9.78 12.57
N ILE A 10 11.85 9.64 11.24
CA ILE A 10 10.68 9.08 10.57
C ILE A 10 10.67 7.56 10.71
N LEU A 11 11.84 6.93 10.67
CA LEU A 11 12.03 5.52 11.01
C LEU A 11 12.87 5.36 12.26
N LYS A 12 12.64 4.26 12.98
CA LYS A 12 13.45 3.79 14.11
C LYS A 12 13.56 2.26 14.06
N PRO A 13 14.60 1.66 14.66
CA PRO A 13 14.66 0.21 14.85
C PRO A 13 13.42 -0.32 15.58
N LEU A 14 12.90 -1.46 15.13
CA LEU A 14 11.87 -2.21 15.84
C LEU A 14 12.50 -2.85 17.08
N THR A 15 12.00 -2.50 18.26
CA THR A 15 12.47 -3.07 19.54
C THR A 15 11.44 -4.00 20.17
N SER A 16 10.17 -3.90 19.77
CA SER A 16 9.08 -4.69 20.35
C SER A 16 8.98 -6.08 19.71
N PRO A 17 8.68 -7.14 20.49
CA PRO A 17 8.65 -8.51 20.00
C PRO A 17 7.49 -8.76 19.02
N ILE A 18 7.78 -9.42 17.90
CA ILE A 18 6.80 -9.89 16.93
C ILE A 18 6.88 -11.42 16.82
N GLU A 19 5.87 -12.11 17.32
CA GLU A 19 5.83 -13.57 17.30
C GLU A 19 5.60 -14.14 15.91
N GLY A 20 6.29 -15.25 15.60
CA GLY A 20 6.20 -15.93 14.30
C GLY A 20 6.89 -15.17 13.15
N MET A 21 7.63 -14.09 13.45
CA MET A 21 8.46 -13.41 12.47
C MET A 21 9.70 -14.25 12.16
N VAL A 22 9.94 -14.49 10.87
CA VAL A 22 11.15 -15.17 10.39
C VAL A 22 12.21 -14.12 10.12
N MET A 23 13.38 -14.25 10.74
CA MET A 23 14.54 -13.39 10.55
C MET A 23 15.62 -14.16 9.79
N LYS A 24 16.21 -13.55 8.77
CA LYS A 24 17.45 -14.03 8.16
C LYS A 24 18.65 -13.28 8.75
N GLU A 25 19.82 -13.88 8.62
CA GLU A 25 21.07 -13.21 9.01
C GLU A 25 21.23 -11.91 8.21
N GLY A 26 21.44 -10.80 8.92
CA GLY A 26 21.55 -9.45 8.35
C GLY A 26 20.24 -8.67 8.25
N ASP A 27 19.07 -9.29 8.49
CA ASP A 27 17.79 -8.58 8.45
C ASP A 27 17.69 -7.56 9.60
N CYS A 28 17.26 -6.34 9.28
CA CYS A 28 16.94 -5.29 10.25
C CYS A 28 15.51 -4.79 10.02
N ASN A 29 14.71 -4.73 11.08
CA ASN A 29 13.33 -4.25 11.00
C ASN A 29 13.20 -2.85 11.57
N PHE A 30 12.36 -2.04 10.94
CA PHE A 30 12.13 -0.65 11.31
C PHE A 30 10.64 -0.36 11.46
N VAL A 31 10.32 0.62 12.28
CA VAL A 31 8.96 1.14 12.50
C VAL A 31 8.94 2.65 12.34
N ALA A 32 7.79 3.17 11.91
CA ALA A 32 7.53 4.60 11.86
C ALA A 32 6.75 5.04 13.11
N PRO A 33 7.37 5.72 14.09
CA PRO A 33 6.71 6.06 15.37
C PRO A 33 5.48 6.97 15.17
N GLN A 34 5.50 7.84 14.16
CA GLN A 34 4.37 8.71 13.81
C GLN A 34 3.38 8.06 12.80
N GLY A 35 3.44 6.73 12.66
CA GLY A 35 2.66 5.96 11.70
C GLY A 35 3.33 5.90 10.32
N VAL A 36 3.14 4.79 9.60
CA VAL A 36 3.84 4.50 8.33
C VAL A 36 3.61 5.56 7.24
N SER A 37 2.46 6.24 7.25
CA SER A 37 2.17 7.32 6.31
C SER A 37 3.08 8.55 6.47
N SER A 38 3.79 8.70 7.59
CA SER A 38 4.78 9.77 7.80
C SER A 38 5.92 9.73 6.78
N ILE A 39 6.30 8.54 6.28
CA ILE A 39 7.31 8.37 5.22
C ILE A 39 6.85 9.08 3.94
N ILE A 40 5.60 8.85 3.52
CA ILE A 40 5.05 9.45 2.30
C ILE A 40 4.88 10.96 2.48
N LYS A 41 4.40 11.40 3.65
CA LYS A 41 4.25 12.83 3.97
C LYS A 41 5.59 13.58 3.92
N HIS A 42 6.67 12.96 4.36
CA HIS A 42 8.02 13.52 4.28
C HIS A 42 8.42 13.76 2.82
N TYR A 43 8.39 12.73 1.97
CA TYR A 43 8.80 12.87 0.57
C TYR A 43 7.88 13.78 -0.25
N LEU A 44 6.58 13.84 0.04
CA LEU A 44 5.67 14.81 -0.58
C LEU A 44 6.00 16.25 -0.17
N LYS A 45 6.39 16.47 1.10
CA LYS A 45 6.81 17.79 1.57
C LYS A 45 8.15 18.18 0.96
N GLU A 46 9.11 17.26 0.90
CA GLU A 46 10.44 17.48 0.35
C GLU A 46 10.39 17.81 -1.16
N SER A 47 9.50 17.16 -1.91
CA SER A 47 9.36 17.43 -3.34
C SER A 47 8.76 18.80 -3.66
N GLY A 48 8.09 19.44 -2.70
CA GLY A 48 7.36 20.70 -2.93
C GLY A 48 6.18 20.55 -3.89
N ALA A 49 5.72 19.32 -4.18
CA ALA A 49 4.67 19.06 -5.15
C ALA A 49 3.30 19.57 -4.66
N GLU A 50 2.49 20.05 -5.60
CA GLU A 50 1.07 20.30 -5.35
C GLU A 50 0.31 18.97 -5.35
N VAL A 51 -0.39 18.66 -4.25
CA VAL A 51 -1.09 17.38 -4.07
C VAL A 51 -2.60 17.59 -4.07
N SER A 52 -3.27 17.07 -5.11
CA SER A 52 -4.72 17.15 -5.24
C SER A 52 -5.40 15.84 -4.85
N PHE A 53 -6.13 15.83 -3.72
CA PHE A 53 -6.92 14.67 -3.30
C PHE A 53 -8.27 14.60 -4.00
N ARG A 54 -8.88 13.40 -4.03
CA ARG A 54 -10.19 13.12 -4.66
C ARG A 54 -10.21 13.41 -6.17
N GLN A 55 -9.05 13.35 -6.82
CA GLN A 55 -8.89 13.49 -8.27
C GLN A 55 -8.66 12.13 -8.91
N ARG A 56 -9.74 11.37 -9.21
CA ARG A 56 -9.61 10.08 -9.88
C ARG A 56 -9.41 10.30 -11.38
N VAL A 57 -8.22 10.01 -11.89
CA VAL A 57 -7.94 10.00 -13.33
C VAL A 57 -8.78 8.89 -14.00
N THR A 58 -9.42 9.23 -15.11
CA THR A 58 -10.29 8.32 -15.88
C THR A 58 -9.80 8.14 -17.31
N GLN A 59 -9.18 9.16 -17.90
CA GLN A 59 -8.69 9.11 -19.28
C GLN A 59 -7.36 9.85 -19.45
N ILE A 60 -6.55 9.38 -20.39
CA ILE A 60 -5.32 10.05 -20.83
C ILE A 60 -5.31 10.09 -22.35
N ASN A 61 -5.36 11.30 -22.91
CA ASN A 61 -5.39 11.54 -24.35
C ASN A 61 -4.17 12.37 -24.79
N LEU A 62 -3.75 12.17 -26.03
CA LEU A 62 -2.67 12.97 -26.62
C LEU A 62 -3.26 14.11 -27.45
N ARG A 63 -3.01 15.35 -27.07
CA ARG A 63 -3.51 16.55 -27.77
C ARG A 63 -2.37 17.55 -27.95
N ASN A 64 -2.11 17.97 -29.18
CA ASN A 64 -1.08 18.99 -29.49
C ASN A 64 0.29 18.73 -28.84
N ASN A 65 0.77 17.48 -28.89
CA ASN A 65 2.01 17.02 -28.25
C ASN A 65 2.08 17.16 -26.72
N LYS A 66 0.93 17.27 -26.04
CA LYS A 66 0.80 17.23 -24.58
C LYS A 66 -0.21 16.18 -24.14
N TRP A 67 -0.07 15.72 -22.89
CA TRP A 67 -1.05 14.85 -22.28
C TRP A 67 -2.21 15.66 -21.76
N GLU A 68 -3.41 15.35 -22.22
CA GLU A 68 -4.66 15.82 -21.64
C GLU A 68 -5.20 14.73 -20.70
N VAL A 69 -5.24 15.03 -19.40
CA VAL A 69 -5.63 14.10 -18.34
C VAL A 69 -7.01 14.47 -17.83
N SER A 70 -7.97 13.57 -18.07
CA SER A 70 -9.35 13.71 -17.60
C SER A 70 -9.53 13.05 -16.24
N ARG A 71 -10.34 13.70 -15.39
CA ARG A 71 -10.68 13.25 -14.04
C ARG A 71 -12.17 12.93 -13.97
N GLU A 72 -12.60 12.19 -12.96
CA GLU A 72 -14.03 11.85 -12.76
C GLU A 72 -14.91 13.10 -12.64
N THR A 73 -14.37 14.18 -12.05
CA THR A 73 -15.06 15.47 -11.93
C THR A 73 -14.10 16.60 -12.31
N GLY A 74 -14.67 17.69 -12.83
CA GLY A 74 -13.90 18.87 -13.24
C GLY A 74 -13.34 18.79 -14.68
N PRO A 75 -12.76 19.89 -15.17
CA PRO A 75 -12.20 19.96 -16.52
C PRO A 75 -10.91 19.13 -16.65
N PRO A 76 -10.55 18.69 -17.87
CA PRO A 76 -9.24 18.10 -18.15
C PRO A 76 -8.10 19.10 -17.92
N GLU A 77 -6.92 18.57 -17.61
CA GLU A 77 -5.69 19.35 -17.41
C GLU A 77 -4.58 18.87 -18.35
N GLN A 78 -3.65 19.76 -18.70
CA GLN A 78 -2.56 19.46 -19.62
C GLN A 78 -1.22 19.29 -18.89
N PHE A 79 -0.47 18.26 -19.29
CA PHE A 79 0.84 17.93 -18.72
C PHE A 79 1.84 17.60 -19.83
N ASP A 80 3.10 17.96 -19.61
CA ASP A 80 4.19 17.61 -20.54
C ASP A 80 4.67 16.16 -20.35
N LEU A 81 4.52 15.61 -19.13
CA LEU A 81 4.91 14.26 -18.74
C LEU A 81 3.88 13.64 -17.79
N VAL A 82 3.71 12.32 -17.85
CA VAL A 82 2.83 11.58 -16.93
C VAL A 82 3.54 10.33 -16.40
N VAL A 83 3.50 10.15 -15.08
CA VAL A 83 3.97 8.95 -14.38
C VAL A 83 2.78 8.29 -13.67
N LEU A 84 2.51 7.03 -13.98
CA LEU A 84 1.42 6.25 -13.38
C LEU A 84 1.98 5.29 -12.33
N THR A 85 1.49 5.38 -11.09
CA THR A 85 2.00 4.57 -9.97
C THR A 85 0.91 3.78 -9.23
N MET A 86 -0.32 3.76 -9.75
CA MET A 86 -1.39 2.91 -9.21
C MET A 86 -1.24 1.45 -9.66
N PRO A 87 -1.81 0.47 -8.93
CA PRO A 87 -1.81 -0.93 -9.33
C PRO A 87 -2.13 -1.16 -10.81
N VAL A 88 -1.41 -2.08 -11.45
CA VAL A 88 -1.50 -2.32 -12.90
C VAL A 88 -2.93 -2.55 -13.42
N PRO A 89 -3.81 -3.32 -12.74
CA PRO A 89 -5.20 -3.45 -13.16
C PRO A 89 -5.96 -2.12 -13.25
N GLN A 90 -5.60 -1.12 -12.45
CA GLN A 90 -6.19 0.22 -12.52
C GLN A 90 -5.63 1.05 -13.67
N ILE A 91 -4.37 0.83 -14.07
CA ILE A 91 -3.80 1.39 -15.31
C ILE A 91 -4.56 0.86 -16.52
N LEU A 92 -4.81 -0.45 -16.56
CA LEU A 92 -5.56 -1.10 -17.65
C LEU A 92 -7.04 -0.68 -17.73
N GLN A 93 -7.59 -0.06 -16.67
CA GLN A 93 -8.95 0.49 -16.63
C GLN A 93 -9.04 1.92 -17.18
N LEU A 94 -7.92 2.59 -17.44
CA LEU A 94 -7.94 3.93 -18.04
C LEU A 94 -8.44 3.88 -19.48
N HIS A 95 -9.19 4.91 -19.86
CA HIS A 95 -9.69 5.09 -21.23
C HIS A 95 -8.90 6.17 -21.99
N GLY A 96 -9.21 6.35 -23.27
CA GLY A 96 -8.58 7.35 -24.14
C GLY A 96 -7.40 6.79 -24.92
N ASP A 97 -6.58 7.66 -25.51
CA ASP A 97 -5.50 7.27 -26.41
C ASP A 97 -4.47 6.31 -25.76
N ILE A 98 -4.30 6.36 -24.43
CA ILE A 98 -3.45 5.41 -23.68
C ILE A 98 -3.73 3.95 -24.01
N THR A 99 -4.98 3.56 -24.29
CA THR A 99 -5.31 2.16 -24.61
C THR A 99 -4.63 1.67 -25.88
N ASN A 100 -4.38 2.59 -26.82
CA ASN A 100 -3.75 2.33 -28.11
C ASN A 100 -2.23 2.49 -28.07
N LEU A 101 -1.69 3.21 -27.06
CA LEU A 101 -0.25 3.36 -26.84
C LEU A 101 0.39 2.11 -26.24
N ILE A 102 -0.39 1.33 -25.50
CA ILE A 102 0.05 0.05 -24.95
C ILE A 102 0.08 -0.97 -26.09
N SER A 103 1.28 -1.35 -26.54
CA SER A 103 1.46 -2.40 -27.55
C SER A 103 0.88 -3.74 -27.08
N GLU A 104 0.55 -4.65 -28.00
CA GLU A 104 0.04 -5.98 -27.62
C GLU A 104 0.98 -6.74 -26.68
N CYS A 105 2.29 -6.62 -26.88
CA CYS A 105 3.28 -7.27 -26.02
C CYS A 105 3.22 -6.70 -24.59
N GLN A 106 3.22 -5.37 -24.46
CA GLN A 106 3.09 -4.69 -23.16
C GLN A 106 1.75 -5.02 -22.50
N ARG A 107 0.66 -5.06 -23.27
CA ARG A 107 -0.67 -5.41 -22.77
C ARG A 107 -0.67 -6.80 -22.13
N ARG A 108 -0.12 -7.81 -22.81
CA ARG A 108 0.00 -9.18 -22.24
C ARG A 108 0.84 -9.21 -20.97
N GLN A 109 1.93 -8.43 -20.92
CA GLN A 109 2.77 -8.32 -19.72
C GLN A 109 2.02 -7.69 -18.54
N LEU A 110 1.26 -6.63 -18.79
CA LEU A 110 0.46 -5.94 -17.78
C LEU A 110 -0.73 -6.78 -17.31
N GLU A 111 -1.42 -7.48 -18.21
CA GLU A 111 -2.55 -8.37 -17.88
C GLU A 111 -2.11 -9.60 -17.07
N ALA A 112 -0.85 -10.02 -17.19
CA ALA A 112 -0.28 -11.08 -16.36
C ALA A 112 0.01 -10.63 -14.92
N VAL A 113 0.04 -9.32 -14.64
CA VAL A 113 0.29 -8.81 -13.29
C VAL A 113 -0.89 -9.15 -12.39
N SER A 114 -0.61 -9.82 -11.27
CA SER A 114 -1.64 -10.21 -10.31
C SER A 114 -1.29 -9.78 -8.91
N TYR A 115 -2.34 -9.55 -8.12
CA TYR A 115 -2.26 -9.14 -6.73
C TYR A 115 -3.12 -10.06 -5.87
N SER A 116 -2.64 -10.33 -4.66
CA SER A 116 -3.47 -10.88 -3.59
C SER A 116 -4.49 -9.86 -3.09
N SER A 117 -5.56 -10.34 -2.46
CA SER A 117 -6.55 -9.50 -1.78
C SER A 117 -6.61 -9.82 -0.28
N ARG A 118 -6.79 -8.78 0.54
CA ARG A 118 -6.91 -8.91 2.01
C ARG A 118 -7.87 -7.87 2.56
N TYR A 119 -8.36 -8.13 3.75
CA TYR A 119 -8.98 -7.14 4.61
C TYR A 119 -8.06 -6.75 5.76
N ALA A 120 -8.15 -5.49 6.15
CA ALA A 120 -7.54 -4.96 7.36
C ALA A 120 -8.62 -4.33 8.24
N LEU A 121 -8.56 -4.62 9.54
CA LEU A 121 -9.45 -4.06 10.55
C LEU A 121 -8.60 -3.40 11.63
N GLY A 122 -8.84 -2.11 11.86
CA GLY A 122 -8.28 -1.33 12.96
C GLY A 122 -9.32 -1.16 14.06
N LEU A 123 -8.96 -1.51 15.28
CA LEU A 123 -9.78 -1.35 16.47
C LEU A 123 -9.10 -0.35 17.40
N PHE A 124 -9.84 0.64 17.88
CA PHE A 124 -9.34 1.68 18.78
C PHE A 124 -10.07 1.58 20.11
N TYR A 125 -9.31 1.73 21.19
CA TYR A 125 -9.80 1.58 22.55
C TYR A 125 -9.55 2.86 23.36
N GLU A 126 -10.27 3.01 24.47
CA GLU A 126 -10.05 4.08 25.44
C GLU A 126 -8.69 3.97 26.13
N ALA A 127 -8.18 5.11 26.59
CA ALA A 127 -7.03 5.16 27.48
C ALA A 127 -7.25 4.27 28.72
N GLY A 128 -6.20 3.58 29.16
CA GLY A 128 -6.28 2.64 30.28
C GLY A 128 -6.77 1.23 29.92
N THR A 129 -7.28 1.00 28.71
CA THR A 129 -7.59 -0.36 28.23
C THR A 129 -6.32 -1.20 28.17
N LYS A 130 -6.37 -2.42 28.72
CA LYS A 130 -5.25 -3.36 28.71
C LYS A 130 -5.48 -4.48 27.71
N ILE A 131 -4.46 -4.76 26.90
CA ILE A 131 -4.39 -5.93 26.02
C ILE A 131 -3.18 -6.74 26.47
N ASP A 132 -3.46 -7.72 27.32
CA ASP A 132 -2.47 -8.47 28.10
C ASP A 132 -1.90 -9.64 27.30
N VAL A 133 -1.05 -9.31 26.33
CA VAL A 133 -0.23 -10.27 25.57
C VAL A 133 1.24 -9.85 25.60
N PRO A 134 2.18 -10.81 25.55
CA PRO A 134 3.62 -10.53 25.67
C PRO A 134 4.24 -9.92 24.40
N TRP A 135 3.50 -9.93 23.30
CA TRP A 135 3.95 -9.49 21.98
C TRP A 135 3.33 -8.15 21.55
N ALA A 136 4.00 -7.46 20.63
CA ALA A 136 3.44 -6.29 19.94
C ALA A 136 2.81 -6.65 18.59
N GLY A 137 3.16 -7.81 18.03
CA GLY A 137 2.44 -8.41 16.92
C GLY A 137 2.65 -9.92 16.88
N GLN A 138 1.78 -10.63 16.16
CA GLN A 138 1.81 -12.08 16.05
C GLN A 138 1.35 -12.52 14.67
N TYR A 139 2.17 -13.34 14.01
CA TYR A 139 1.78 -14.08 12.83
C TYR A 139 1.03 -15.35 13.21
N ILE A 140 -0.14 -15.54 12.60
CA ILE A 140 -1.02 -16.69 12.86
C ILE A 140 -1.13 -17.49 11.57
N THR A 141 -0.79 -18.78 11.62
CA THR A 141 -0.81 -19.68 10.46
C THR A 141 -1.94 -20.72 10.52
N SER A 142 -2.51 -20.97 11.70
CA SER A 142 -3.55 -21.98 11.94
C SER A 142 -4.97 -21.47 11.77
N ASN A 143 -5.20 -20.15 11.78
CA ASN A 143 -6.54 -19.57 11.67
C ASN A 143 -6.96 -19.39 10.19
N PRO A 144 -8.19 -19.74 9.79
CA PRO A 144 -8.64 -19.64 8.41
C PRO A 144 -8.84 -18.19 7.93
N CYS A 145 -9.11 -17.26 8.86
CA CYS A 145 -9.46 -15.88 8.57
C CYS A 145 -8.33 -14.90 8.87
N VAL A 146 -7.72 -14.96 10.05
CA VAL A 146 -6.73 -14.00 10.52
C VAL A 146 -5.30 -14.49 10.25
N ARG A 147 -4.48 -13.66 9.60
CA ARG A 147 -3.07 -13.96 9.31
C ARG A 147 -2.10 -13.26 10.25
N PHE A 148 -2.44 -12.07 10.72
CA PHE A 148 -1.56 -11.26 11.55
C PHE A 148 -2.38 -10.30 12.43
N ILE A 149 -1.94 -10.14 13.68
CA ILE A 149 -2.46 -9.15 14.63
C ILE A 149 -1.30 -8.27 15.12
N SER A 150 -1.54 -6.97 15.27
CA SER A 150 -0.58 -6.00 15.79
C SER A 150 -1.24 -5.11 16.83
N ILE A 151 -0.63 -4.97 18.00
CA ILE A 151 -0.91 -3.89 18.95
C ILE A 151 -0.03 -2.71 18.53
N ASP A 152 -0.57 -1.85 17.67
CA ASP A 152 0.21 -0.88 16.90
C ASP A 152 0.91 0.18 17.77
N ASN A 153 0.31 0.59 18.89
CA ASN A 153 0.96 1.47 19.86
C ASN A 153 2.15 0.79 20.57
N LYS A 154 2.05 -0.50 20.95
CA LYS A 154 3.18 -1.27 21.48
C LYS A 154 4.28 -1.46 20.42
N LYS A 155 3.90 -1.75 19.17
CA LYS A 155 4.84 -1.91 18.05
C LYS A 155 5.62 -0.62 17.77
N ARG A 156 4.96 0.54 17.84
CA ARG A 156 5.58 1.86 17.65
C ARG A 156 6.29 2.40 18.90
N ASN A 157 6.26 1.65 20.00
CA ASN A 157 6.80 2.02 21.31
C ASN A 157 6.27 3.37 21.81
N ILE A 158 4.94 3.55 21.77
CA ILE A 158 4.26 4.74 22.28
C ILE A 158 3.77 4.45 23.69
N GLU A 159 4.44 5.05 24.65
CA GLU A 159 4.05 5.04 26.06
C GLU A 159 3.33 6.36 26.38
N SER A 160 2.01 6.32 26.51
CA SER A 160 1.21 7.43 27.00
C SER A 160 -0.01 6.90 27.73
N SER A 161 -0.25 7.42 28.93
CA SER A 161 -1.48 7.12 29.69
C SER A 161 -2.72 7.81 29.12
N GLU A 162 -2.54 8.74 28.19
CA GLU A 162 -3.63 9.50 27.54
C GLU A 162 -4.09 8.87 26.23
N ILE A 163 -3.33 7.90 25.70
CA ILE A 163 -3.61 7.26 24.41
C ILE A 163 -3.97 5.79 24.67
N GLY A 164 -5.19 5.42 24.26
CA GLY A 164 -5.63 4.03 24.32
C GLY A 164 -4.93 3.15 23.27
N PRO A 165 -4.93 1.82 23.48
CA PRO A 165 -4.31 0.90 22.54
C PRO A 165 -5.07 0.88 21.20
N SER A 166 -4.34 0.50 20.15
CA SER A 166 -4.90 0.29 18.83
C SER A 166 -4.48 -1.08 18.29
N LEU A 167 -5.45 -1.91 17.94
CA LEU A 167 -5.24 -3.25 17.40
C LEU A 167 -5.46 -3.22 15.88
N VAL A 168 -4.56 -3.83 15.13
CA VAL A 168 -4.68 -3.99 13.66
C VAL A 168 -4.68 -5.48 13.34
N ILE A 169 -5.69 -5.92 12.60
CA ILE A 169 -5.85 -7.30 12.14
C ILE A 169 -5.71 -7.31 10.62
N HIS A 170 -4.90 -8.23 10.09
CA HIS A 170 -4.86 -8.56 8.66
C HIS A 170 -5.41 -9.97 8.43
N THR A 171 -6.33 -10.10 7.48
CA THR A 171 -6.88 -11.42 7.11
C THR A 171 -5.91 -12.22 6.25
N THR A 172 -6.17 -13.52 6.07
CA THR A 172 -5.52 -14.40 5.10
C THR A 172 -5.88 -14.00 3.66
N VAL A 173 -5.08 -14.45 2.68
CA VAL A 173 -5.40 -14.24 1.25
C VAL A 173 -6.65 -15.01 0.83
N PRO A 174 -6.80 -16.32 1.17
CA PRO A 174 -8.01 -17.06 0.82
C PRO A 174 -9.28 -16.35 1.31
N PHE A 175 -9.29 -15.89 2.57
CA PHE A 175 -10.41 -15.12 3.10
C PHE A 175 -10.66 -13.82 2.31
N GLY A 176 -9.62 -13.04 2.04
CA GLY A 176 -9.74 -11.78 1.29
C GLY A 176 -10.29 -11.96 -0.12
N VAL A 177 -9.93 -13.05 -0.81
CA VAL A 177 -10.45 -13.39 -2.15
C VAL A 177 -11.91 -13.86 -2.08
N THR A 178 -12.24 -14.78 -1.17
CA THR A 178 -13.60 -15.31 -1.03
C THR A 178 -14.62 -14.20 -0.73
N TYR A 179 -14.25 -13.25 0.13
CA TYR A 179 -15.16 -12.21 0.61
C TYR A 179 -15.04 -10.86 -0.10
N LEU A 180 -14.35 -10.80 -1.25
CA LEU A 180 -13.98 -9.53 -1.91
C LEU A 180 -15.17 -8.65 -2.34
N GLU A 181 -16.25 -9.28 -2.80
CA GLU A 181 -17.49 -8.62 -3.26
C GLU A 181 -18.65 -8.70 -2.24
N HIS A 182 -18.38 -9.23 -1.04
CA HIS A 182 -19.39 -9.30 0.02
C HIS A 182 -19.60 -7.92 0.68
N LYS A 183 -20.73 -7.76 1.36
CA LYS A 183 -21.02 -6.55 2.13
C LYS A 183 -20.02 -6.42 3.27
N MET A 184 -19.60 -5.18 3.52
CA MET A 184 -18.56 -4.89 4.49
C MET A 184 -18.96 -5.31 5.91
N GLU A 185 -20.23 -5.12 6.26
CA GLU A 185 -20.79 -5.43 7.58
C GLU A 185 -20.68 -6.94 7.88
N ASP A 186 -21.08 -7.77 6.92
CA ASP A 186 -21.03 -9.24 7.03
C ASP A 186 -19.59 -9.73 7.20
N VAL A 187 -18.65 -9.19 6.43
CA VAL A 187 -17.23 -9.57 6.51
C VAL A 187 -16.61 -9.12 7.82
N GLN A 188 -16.99 -7.94 8.31
CA GLN A 188 -16.51 -7.42 9.58
C GLN A 188 -16.94 -8.33 10.74
N GLU A 189 -18.20 -8.78 10.78
CA GLU A 189 -18.69 -9.71 11.81
C GLU A 189 -17.91 -11.02 11.83
N LEU A 190 -17.64 -11.60 10.66
CA LEU A 190 -16.84 -12.82 10.54
C LEU A 190 -15.41 -12.65 11.11
N ILE A 191 -14.77 -11.50 10.85
CA ILE A 191 -13.44 -11.21 11.40
C ILE A 191 -13.51 -11.07 12.94
N PHE A 192 -14.54 -10.42 13.48
CA PHE A 192 -14.73 -10.29 14.93
C PHE A 192 -14.92 -11.63 15.63
N GLN A 193 -15.74 -12.53 15.06
CA GLN A 193 -15.92 -13.88 15.59
C GLN A 193 -14.60 -14.66 15.65
N GLN A 194 -13.75 -14.50 14.64
CA GLN A 194 -12.43 -15.14 14.61
C GLN A 194 -11.44 -14.49 15.57
N LEU A 195 -11.55 -13.17 15.78
CA LEU A 195 -10.74 -12.44 16.75
C LEU A 195 -11.03 -12.89 18.18
N GLU A 196 -12.30 -13.08 18.56
CA GLU A 196 -12.67 -13.55 19.90
C GLU A 196 -12.07 -14.93 20.22
N ASN A 197 -11.93 -15.80 19.21
CA ASN A 197 -11.27 -17.11 19.39
C ASN A 197 -9.75 -16.99 19.62
N ILE A 198 -9.11 -15.92 19.12
CA ILE A 198 -7.66 -15.71 19.22
C ILE A 198 -7.31 -14.91 20.48
N LEU A 199 -8.07 -13.85 20.75
CA LEU A 199 -7.92 -12.95 21.89
C LEU A 199 -9.26 -12.83 22.62
N PRO A 200 -9.64 -13.83 23.44
CA PRO A 200 -10.92 -13.83 24.14
C PRO A 200 -10.98 -12.73 25.20
N GLY A 201 -12.17 -12.15 25.37
CA GLY A 201 -12.43 -11.15 26.40
C GLY A 201 -11.89 -9.75 26.10
N LEU A 202 -11.62 -9.44 24.83
CA LEU A 202 -11.35 -8.06 24.43
C LEU A 202 -12.59 -7.19 24.71
N PRO A 203 -12.42 -5.97 25.27
CA PRO A 203 -13.54 -5.06 25.45
C PRO A 203 -14.09 -4.60 24.10
N GLN A 204 -15.26 -3.96 24.11
CA GLN A 204 -15.79 -3.35 22.90
C GLN A 204 -14.91 -2.15 22.49
N PRO A 205 -14.47 -2.06 21.22
CA PRO A 205 -13.71 -0.91 20.75
C PRO A 205 -14.60 0.33 20.64
N ILE A 206 -14.04 1.51 20.94
CA ILE A 206 -14.74 2.80 20.81
C ILE A 206 -14.83 3.27 19.36
N ALA A 207 -13.92 2.81 18.51
CA ALA A 207 -13.98 3.05 17.08
C ALA A 207 -13.40 1.87 16.31
N THR A 208 -13.93 1.67 15.11
CA THR A 208 -13.47 0.65 14.17
C THR A 208 -13.17 1.30 12.83
N LYS A 209 -12.08 0.88 12.19
CA LYS A 209 -11.73 1.27 10.83
C LYS A 209 -11.50 0.03 10.00
N TYR A 210 -12.34 -0.13 9.00
CA TYR A 210 -12.22 -1.22 8.05
C TYR A 210 -11.55 -0.74 6.76
N GLN A 211 -10.75 -1.61 6.16
CA GLN A 211 -10.11 -1.35 4.87
C GLN A 211 -10.07 -2.63 4.02
N LYS A 212 -10.63 -2.51 2.81
CA LYS A 212 -10.52 -3.52 1.75
C LYS A 212 -9.29 -3.26 0.90
N TRP A 213 -8.38 -4.21 0.82
CA TRP A 213 -7.23 -4.17 -0.09
C TRP A 213 -7.47 -5.15 -1.24
N ARG A 214 -8.16 -4.69 -2.30
CA ARG A 214 -8.36 -5.48 -3.52
C ARG A 214 -7.01 -5.86 -4.14
N TYR A 215 -6.09 -4.91 -4.18
CA TYR A 215 -4.72 -5.08 -4.65
C TYR A 215 -3.78 -4.92 -3.44
N SER A 216 -3.64 -5.98 -2.64
CA SER A 216 -2.87 -5.94 -1.39
C SER A 216 -1.37 -6.06 -1.60
N GLN A 217 -0.94 -7.13 -2.27
CA GLN A 217 0.48 -7.39 -2.58
C GLN A 217 0.57 -8.10 -3.92
N VAL A 218 1.53 -7.71 -4.76
CA VAL A 218 1.83 -8.35 -6.04
C VAL A 218 2.23 -9.80 -5.80
N THR A 219 1.57 -10.71 -6.51
CA THR A 219 1.85 -12.14 -6.53
C THR A 219 2.55 -12.56 -7.80
N ASN A 220 2.31 -11.83 -8.89
CA ASN A 220 3.04 -11.96 -10.15
C ASN A 220 3.32 -10.55 -10.69
N ALA A 221 4.59 -10.17 -10.82
CA ALA A 221 4.99 -8.87 -11.37
C ALA A 221 5.10 -8.93 -12.90
N ALA A 222 5.16 -7.75 -13.54
CA ALA A 222 5.30 -7.63 -14.98
C ALA A 222 6.63 -8.25 -15.44
N ALA A 223 6.55 -9.20 -16.37
CA ALA A 223 7.74 -9.86 -16.89
C ALA A 223 8.59 -8.89 -17.73
N ASN A 224 9.92 -9.04 -17.66
CA ASN A 224 10.89 -8.35 -18.52
C ASN A 224 10.83 -6.80 -18.50
N CYS A 225 10.23 -6.20 -17.48
CA CYS A 225 10.13 -4.74 -17.30
C CYS A 225 10.50 -4.36 -15.86
N PRO A 226 11.79 -4.52 -15.47
CA PRO A 226 12.19 -4.30 -14.10
C PRO A 226 12.02 -2.82 -13.73
N GLY A 227 11.23 -2.56 -12.70
CA GLY A 227 11.09 -1.23 -12.11
C GLY A 227 10.11 -0.29 -12.83
N GLN A 228 9.97 -0.36 -14.15
CA GLN A 228 9.08 0.53 -14.90
C GLN A 228 8.72 -0.03 -16.29
N MET A 229 7.67 0.53 -16.90
CA MET A 229 7.32 0.31 -18.31
C MET A 229 6.99 1.64 -18.99
N THR A 230 7.83 2.06 -19.94
CA THR A 230 7.61 3.27 -20.73
C THR A 230 6.65 2.97 -21.86
N LEU A 231 5.53 3.69 -21.91
CA LEU A 231 4.47 3.52 -22.91
C LEU A 231 4.62 4.48 -24.08
N HIS A 232 5.20 5.65 -23.85
CA HIS A 232 5.41 6.64 -24.89
C HIS A 232 6.62 7.52 -24.57
N LEU A 233 7.44 7.82 -25.59
CA LEU A 233 8.67 8.60 -25.40
C LEU A 233 8.44 10.10 -25.47
N LYS A 234 7.63 10.62 -26.40
CA LYS A 234 7.46 12.08 -26.57
C LYS A 234 6.04 12.47 -27.00
N PRO A 235 5.20 13.07 -26.12
CA PRO A 235 5.47 13.38 -24.70
C PRO A 235 5.64 12.10 -23.86
N PHE A 236 6.34 12.21 -22.72
CA PHE A 236 6.76 11.05 -21.94
C PHE A 236 5.61 10.48 -21.10
N LEU A 237 5.37 9.17 -21.18
CA LEU A 237 4.38 8.45 -20.37
C LEU A 237 4.98 7.12 -19.91
N VAL A 238 4.99 6.89 -18.59
CA VAL A 238 5.60 5.72 -17.97
C VAL A 238 4.75 5.19 -16.81
N CYS A 239 4.78 3.87 -16.63
CA CYS A 239 4.21 3.19 -15.48
C CYS A 239 5.32 2.73 -14.53
N GLY A 240 5.10 2.91 -13.23
CA GLY A 240 5.94 2.40 -12.15
C GLY A 240 5.09 1.86 -11.00
N GLY A 241 5.74 1.42 -9.93
CA GLY A 241 5.12 0.84 -8.75
C GLY A 241 5.50 -0.62 -8.51
N ASP A 242 4.82 -1.22 -7.54
CA ASP A 242 5.10 -2.56 -7.05
C ASP A 242 4.84 -3.67 -8.10
N GLY A 243 3.91 -3.43 -9.03
CA GLY A 243 3.60 -4.33 -10.14
C GLY A 243 4.78 -4.59 -11.09
N PHE A 244 5.84 -3.77 -11.02
CA PHE A 244 7.07 -3.91 -11.81
C PHE A 244 8.27 -4.36 -10.95
N THR A 245 8.06 -4.59 -9.65
CA THR A 245 9.08 -4.99 -8.68
C THR A 245 8.48 -6.00 -7.68
N HIS A 246 8.28 -5.59 -6.43
CA HIS A 246 7.67 -6.36 -5.35
C HIS A 246 7.03 -5.43 -4.31
N SER A 247 6.00 -5.90 -3.61
CA SER A 247 5.23 -5.08 -2.65
C SER A 247 5.89 -4.96 -1.28
N ASN A 248 7.03 -4.28 -1.24
CA ASN A 248 7.67 -3.77 -0.03
C ASN A 248 8.29 -2.39 -0.29
N PHE A 249 8.90 -1.79 0.73
CA PHE A 249 9.47 -0.45 0.63
C PHE A 249 10.61 -0.35 -0.41
N ASP A 250 11.53 -1.31 -0.42
CA ASP A 250 12.67 -1.32 -1.35
C ASP A 250 12.25 -1.53 -2.81
N GLY A 251 11.15 -2.25 -3.03
CA GLY A 251 10.57 -2.42 -4.36
C GLY A 251 10.06 -1.10 -4.90
N CYS A 252 9.35 -0.33 -4.06
CA CYS A 252 8.93 1.02 -4.40
C CYS A 252 10.13 1.95 -4.69
N ILE A 253 11.20 1.89 -3.90
CA ILE A 253 12.44 2.65 -4.16
C ILE A 253 13.03 2.26 -5.51
N THR A 254 13.21 0.97 -5.75
CA THR A 254 13.79 0.43 -6.99
C THR A 254 12.99 0.91 -8.19
N SER A 255 11.66 0.80 -8.13
CA SER A 255 10.78 1.28 -9.19
C SER A 255 10.90 2.79 -9.42
N ALA A 256 10.89 3.59 -8.36
CA ALA A 256 11.03 5.05 -8.47
C ALA A 256 12.37 5.45 -9.12
N LEU A 257 13.47 4.79 -8.76
CA LEU A 257 14.79 5.02 -9.38
C LEU A 257 14.79 4.64 -10.86
N CYS A 258 14.18 3.51 -11.22
CA CYS A 258 14.05 3.10 -12.63
C CYS A 258 13.22 4.09 -13.45
N VAL A 259 12.13 4.62 -12.90
CA VAL A 259 11.31 5.67 -13.53
C VAL A 259 12.13 6.95 -13.74
N LEU A 260 12.87 7.38 -12.71
CA LEU A 260 13.71 8.57 -12.80
C LEU A 260 14.81 8.42 -13.85
N GLU A 261 15.43 7.24 -13.94
CA GLU A 261 16.47 6.98 -14.95
C GLU A 261 15.90 6.95 -16.37
N ALA A 262 14.71 6.37 -16.57
CA ALA A 262 14.01 6.43 -17.85
C ALA A 262 13.71 7.88 -18.26
N LEU A 263 13.33 8.72 -17.29
CA LEU A 263 13.06 10.14 -17.51
C LEU A 263 14.33 10.95 -17.83
N LYS A 264 15.46 10.67 -17.19
CA LYS A 264 16.74 11.37 -17.50
C LYS A 264 17.19 11.14 -18.94
N ASN A 265 16.90 9.96 -19.51
CA ASN A 265 17.19 9.66 -20.91
C ASN A 265 16.22 10.36 -21.90
N TYR A 266 15.17 11.01 -21.40
CA TYR A 266 14.25 11.84 -22.20
C TYR A 266 14.72 13.31 -22.31
N THR A 267 15.41 13.84 -21.29
CA THR A 267 15.96 15.21 -21.24
C THR A 267 17.33 15.31 -21.91
#